data_AF-A0A2T6AX53-F1
#
_entry.id   AF-A0A2T6AX53-F1
#
_cell.length_a   1.000
_cell.length_b   1.000
_cell.length_c   1.000
_cell.angle_alpha   90.00
_cell.angle_beta   90.00
_cell.angle_gamma   90.00
#
_symmetry.space_group_name_H-M   'P 1'
#
loop_
_entity.id
_entity.type
_entity.pdbx_description
1 polymer ?
#
loop_
_entity_poly.entity_id
_entity_poly.type
_entity_poly.pdbx_seq_one_letter_code
_entity_poly.pdbx_strand_id
1 'polypeptide(L)'
;MIHPVRIAPAGPDAALEAIIARHGARVVLIAALRAALRRPQTRPPPPNADDLSAHLRRDVGLPPETAHARHAALPPLTPRI
;
A
#
# COMPACT_ATOMS: atom_id res chain seq x y z
N MET A 1 4.42 -38.27 -0.29
CA MET A 1 4.17 -37.36 -1.41
C MET A 1 4.83 -36.02 -1.06
N ILE A 2 6.04 -35.76 -1.58
CA ILE A 2 6.86 -34.60 -1.19
C ILE A 2 6.50 -33.44 -2.13
N HIS A 3 5.93 -32.36 -1.60
CA HIS A 3 5.74 -31.13 -2.36
C HIS A 3 7.10 -30.42 -2.53
N PRO A 4 7.48 -29.98 -3.74
CA PRO A 4 8.72 -29.24 -3.92
C PRO A 4 8.59 -27.87 -3.22
N VAL A 5 9.38 -27.69 -2.17
CA VAL A 5 9.59 -26.39 -1.52
C VAL A 5 10.20 -25.45 -2.56
N ARG A 6 9.43 -24.47 -3.03
CA ARG A 6 9.97 -23.37 -3.83
C ARG A 6 10.82 -22.51 -2.91
N ILE A 7 12.14 -22.68 -2.98
CA ILE A 7 13.09 -21.76 -2.36
C ILE A 7 12.92 -20.43 -3.10
N ALA A 8 12.26 -19.47 -2.46
CA ALA A 8 12.17 -18.13 -3.00
C ALA A 8 13.59 -17.52 -3.07
N PRO A 9 13.92 -16.81 -4.15
CA PRO A 9 15.22 -16.15 -4.27
C PRO A 9 15.45 -15.22 -3.07
N ALA A 10 16.65 -15.29 -2.47
CA ALA A 10 17.02 -14.68 -1.20
C ALA A 10 17.16 -13.13 -1.22
N GLY A 11 16.50 -12.46 -2.17
CA GLY A 11 16.55 -11.02 -2.34
C GLY A 11 15.96 -10.58 -3.68
N PRO A 12 15.67 -9.28 -3.84
CA PRO A 12 15.09 -8.73 -5.06
C PRO A 12 16.00 -8.95 -6.28
N ASP A 13 17.32 -8.89 -6.11
CA ASP A 13 18.29 -9.07 -7.20
C ASP A 13 18.29 -10.51 -7.71
N ALA A 14 18.32 -11.49 -6.79
CA ALA A 14 18.24 -12.91 -7.14
C ALA A 14 16.90 -13.25 -7.82
N ALA A 15 15.82 -12.55 -7.46
CA ALA A 15 14.53 -12.70 -8.12
C ALA A 15 14.55 -12.14 -9.54
N LEU A 16 15.16 -10.97 -9.72
CA LEU A 16 15.27 -10.32 -11.02
C LEU A 16 16.10 -11.19 -11.98
N GLU A 17 17.24 -11.69 -11.52
CA GLU A 17 18.11 -12.58 -12.30
C GLU A 17 17.38 -13.87 -12.71
N ALA A 18 16.62 -14.48 -11.80
CA ALA A 18 15.82 -15.66 -12.14
C ALA A 18 14.74 -15.37 -13.20
N ILE A 19 14.13 -14.18 -13.15
CA ILE A 19 13.12 -13.75 -14.13
C ILE A 19 13.76 -13.49 -15.49
N ILE A 20 14.94 -12.85 -15.51
CA ILE A 20 15.73 -12.59 -16.73
C ILE A 20 16.20 -13.90 -17.33
N ALA A 21 16.73 -14.83 -16.54
CA ALA A 21 17.15 -16.14 -17.02
C ALA A 21 15.99 -16.94 -17.63
N ARG A 22 14.78 -16.81 -17.06
CA ARG A 22 13.59 -17.55 -17.53
C ARG A 22 12.93 -16.95 -18.78
N HIS A 23 12.90 -15.62 -18.92
CA HIS A 23 12.13 -14.94 -19.97
C HIS A 23 13.00 -14.14 -20.96
N GLY A 24 14.28 -13.96 -20.66
CA GLY A 24 15.23 -13.16 -21.41
C GLY A 24 15.17 -11.67 -21.07
N ALA A 25 16.33 -11.01 -21.11
CA ALA A 25 16.47 -9.60 -20.74
C ALA A 25 15.58 -8.65 -21.56
N ARG A 26 15.42 -8.91 -22.87
CA ARG A 26 14.59 -8.07 -23.76
C ARG A 26 13.11 -8.08 -23.36
N VAL A 27 12.58 -9.23 -22.99
CA VAL A 27 11.17 -9.36 -22.56
C VAL A 27 10.96 -8.64 -21.23
N VAL A 28 11.88 -8.83 -20.29
CA VAL A 28 11.85 -8.16 -18.98
C VAL A 28 11.94 -6.64 -19.14
N LEU A 29 12.84 -6.13 -20.00
CA LEU A 29 12.98 -4.70 -20.26
C LEU A 29 11.70 -4.09 -20.83
N ILE A 30 11.07 -4.74 -21.82
CA ILE A 30 9.80 -4.26 -22.39
C ILE A 30 8.69 -4.27 -21.33
N ALA A 31 8.64 -5.30 -20.47
CA ALA A 31 7.67 -5.37 -19.38
C ALA A 31 7.89 -4.26 -18.35
N ALA A 32 9.14 -3.98 -17.98
CA ALA A 32 9.50 -2.90 -17.07
C ALA A 32 9.13 -1.52 -17.65
N LEU A 33 9.45 -1.27 -18.91
CA LEU A 33 9.05 -0.03 -19.61
C LEU A 33 7.53 0.11 -19.66
N ARG A 34 6.81 -0.96 -19.98
CA ARG A 34 5.34 -0.95 -19.95
C ARG A 34 4.78 -0.68 -18.57
N ALA A 35 5.39 -1.21 -17.51
CA ALA A 35 4.97 -0.96 -16.14
C ALA A 35 5.21 0.50 -15.74
N ALA A 36 6.38 1.05 -16.09
CA ALA A 36 6.73 2.44 -15.79
C ALA A 36 5.87 3.46 -16.55
N LEU A 37 5.51 3.16 -17.80
CA LEU A 37 4.66 4.02 -18.63
C LEU A 37 3.16 3.84 -18.37
N ARG A 38 2.76 2.75 -17.72
CA ARG A 38 1.36 2.58 -17.29
C ARG A 38 1.08 3.59 -16.20
N ARG A 39 0.09 4.46 -16.45
CA ARG A 39 -0.49 5.32 -15.42
C ARG A 39 -0.86 4.41 -14.24
N PRO A 40 -0.48 4.77 -12.99
CA PRO A 40 -0.87 3.96 -11.85
C PRO A 40 -2.37 3.79 -11.95
N GLN A 41 -2.86 2.54 -12.08
CA GLN A 41 -4.27 2.30 -11.80
C GLN A 41 -4.43 2.82 -10.39
N THR A 42 -5.20 3.90 -10.25
CA THR A 42 -5.56 4.47 -8.96
C THR A 42 -6.04 3.29 -8.14
N ARG A 43 -5.23 2.89 -7.15
CA ARG A 43 -5.72 2.02 -6.09
C ARG A 43 -7.05 2.64 -5.65
N PRO A 44 -8.12 1.85 -5.51
CA PRO A 44 -9.34 2.38 -4.96
C PRO A 44 -8.95 3.17 -3.70
N PRO A 45 -9.43 4.41 -3.56
CA PRO A 45 -9.05 5.24 -2.43
C PRO A 45 -9.25 4.42 -1.16
N PRO A 46 -8.32 4.53 -0.19
CA PRO A 46 -8.48 3.81 1.06
C PRO A 46 -9.88 4.13 1.63
N PRO A 47 -10.55 3.16 2.27
CA PRO A 47 -11.84 3.41 2.90
C PRO A 47 -11.72 4.62 3.82
N ASN A 48 -12.77 5.45 3.84
CA ASN A 48 -12.72 6.65 4.66
C ASN A 48 -12.49 6.25 6.13
N ALA A 49 -11.75 7.04 6.89
CA ALA A 49 -11.51 6.76 8.31
C ALA A 49 -12.84 6.67 9.08
N ASP A 50 -13.88 7.33 8.58
CA ASP A 50 -15.25 7.29 9.11
C ASP A 50 -15.95 5.95 8.87
N ASP A 51 -15.52 5.17 7.87
CA ASP A 51 -16.07 3.84 7.58
C ASP A 51 -15.44 2.72 8.43
N LEU A 52 -14.43 3.05 9.27
CA LEU A 52 -13.77 2.09 10.15
C LEU A 52 -14.63 1.76 11.37
N SER A 53 -14.77 0.46 11.66
CA SER A 53 -15.40 0.01 12.91
C SER A 53 -14.66 0.52 14.15
N ALA A 54 -15.38 0.67 15.27
CA ALA A 54 -14.82 1.22 16.52
C ALA A 54 -13.59 0.45 17.03
N HIS A 55 -13.51 -0.86 16.78
CA HIS A 55 -12.35 -1.66 17.15
C HIS A 55 -11.13 -1.34 16.27
N LEU A 56 -11.32 -1.30 14.94
CA LEU A 56 -10.23 -0.97 14.01
C LEU A 56 -9.68 0.42 14.26
N ARG A 57 -10.54 1.41 14.57
CA ARG A 57 -10.10 2.77 14.94
C ARG A 57 -9.16 2.75 16.15
N ARG A 58 -9.44 1.94 17.16
CA ARG A 58 -8.56 1.79 18.34
C ARG A 58 -7.22 1.16 17.97
N ASP A 59 -7.24 0.13 17.13
CA ASP A 59 -6.03 -0.60 16.76
C ASP A 59 -5.04 0.26 15.97
N VAL A 60 -5.54 1.20 15.16
CA VAL A 60 -4.72 2.16 14.41
C VAL A 60 -4.49 3.48 15.16
N GLY A 61 -4.97 3.61 16.40
CA GLY A 61 -4.79 4.81 17.23
C GLY A 61 -5.64 6.03 16.84
N LEU A 62 -6.70 5.82 16.05
CA LEU A 62 -7.64 6.89 15.70
C LEU A 62 -8.57 7.20 16.88
N PRO A 63 -8.89 8.49 17.10
CA PRO A 63 -9.88 8.87 18.12
C PRO A 63 -11.26 8.29 17.77
N PRO A 64 -12.13 8.05 18.76
CA PRO A 64 -13.49 7.63 18.49
C PRO A 64 -14.20 8.69 17.62
N GLU A 65 -15.11 8.27 16.75
CA GLU A 65 -15.84 9.15 15.84
C GLU A 65 -16.48 10.35 16.56
N THR A 66 -17.04 10.12 17.75
CA THR A 66 -17.63 11.16 18.61
C THR A 66 -16.64 12.23 19.07
N ALA A 67 -15.35 11.90 19.23
CA ALA A 67 -14.33 12.88 19.56
C ALA A 67 -13.97 13.76 18.36
N HIS A 68 -14.01 13.22 17.14
CA HIS A 68 -13.80 13.99 15.92
C HIS A 68 -14.93 15.00 15.69
N ALA A 69 -16.18 14.58 15.89
CA ALA A 69 -17.35 15.46 15.81
C ALA A 69 -17.25 16.65 16.80
N ARG A 70 -16.74 16.41 18.02
CA ARG A 70 -16.50 17.49 19.00
C ARG A 70 -15.39 18.43 18.57
N HIS A 71 -14.28 17.91 18.01
CA HIS A 71 -13.19 18.75 17.51
C HIS A 71 -13.62 19.62 16.32
N ALA A 72 -14.45 19.10 15.42
CA ALA A 72 -15.00 19.87 14.30
C ALA A 72 -15.97 20.97 14.77
N ALA A 73 -16.66 20.78 15.90
CA ALA A 73 -17.58 21.75 16.47
C ALA A 73 -16.89 22.84 17.31
N LEU A 74 -15.58 22.74 17.56
CA LEU A 74 -14.84 23.78 18.28
C LEU A 74 -14.55 24.96 17.35
N PRO A 75 -14.73 26.21 17.82
CA PRO A 75 -14.32 27.38 17.06
C PRO A 75 -12.81 27.32 16.81
N PRO A 76 -12.34 27.74 15.62
CA PRO A 76 -10.92 27.71 15.30
C PRO A 76 -10.16 28.56 16.33
N LEU A 77 -9.10 27.98 16.90
CA LEU A 77 -8.19 28.71 17.78
C LEU A 77 -7.49 29.78 16.93
N THR A 78 -7.94 31.03 17.07
CA THR A 78 -7.23 32.16 16.49
C THR A 78 -5.95 32.39 17.30
N PRO A 79 -4.76 32.34 16.67
CA PRO A 79 -3.53 32.70 17.37
C PRO A 79 -3.64 34.16 17.81
N ARG A 80 -3.42 34.40 19.11
CA ARG A 80 -3.40 35.74 19.68
C ARG A 80 -2.06 36.38 19.30
N ILE A 81 -2.09 37.28 18.33
CA ILE A 81 -0.95 38.12 17.91
C ILE A 81 -0.80 39.28 18.90
#